data_AF-A0A955ZET6-F1
#
_entry.id   AF-A0A955ZET6-F1
#
_cell.length_a   1.000
_cell.length_b   1.000
_cell.length_c   1.000
_cell.angle_alpha   90.00
_cell.angle_beta   90.00
_cell.angle_gamma   90.00
#
_symmetry.space_group_name_H-M   'P 1'
#
loop_
_entity.id
_entity.type
_entity.pdbx_description
1 polymer ?
#
loop_
_entity_poly.entity_id
_entity_poly.type
_entity_poly.pdbx_seq_one_letter_code
_entity_poly.pdbx_strand_id
1 'polypeptide(L)'
;MRRLALHALNRGIAQGEAHHAFFALRGFDPVLRLLARRRMRRALDGARMLTNVQDPVHQLRLAWLSVAGVALQSDFDDVSAVAAEQAAAAQAVRAPRRGPWLTLGALAMVVVTVVGGLGTWWLTRPFDPRVTPAGRVFAKAVPELIVALSRDDRAGVDAARQRALEGLGGDVTPSLDATLNAAIALKAGGLANRKPRDDFEAATANLNRALEKAKQPYFVDADFLGNAAGVTPLLLGFYVQRDSQVQGAGGTERVVHLWRLDDINLNQGYYGYTRPSTPAAIVLLDQIESDLVRDVLPALPAGERMRLADEETEIEGEPWVQSIGERGAKLVRSYFDRVPEGRDPNVRRVAELLARRRALIVGWKKDLAGLGHVLVVPERLIPEADYAEALSLRVPRAGLHEWNALHDELLEKDKLAAFERLRNHYVASVERHEVQHRLDYRRGLIPVPPLLSELLGLENPLDAAYGSRAARARDEMSAFLASIIDSGPSPELELALMARHAFARHGLGNAYSYAVLAAFMGIARELKIDDAAILGGRVIRRERVAALFLAITDRPAADIRNAARRFYAASYGQPLPSVKTVSTVTHTPWRH
;
A
#
# COMPACT_ATOMS: atom_id res chain seq x y z
N MET A 1 12.94 48.85 -22.93
CA MET A 1 13.27 49.75 -21.79
C MET A 1 13.83 51.10 -22.21
N ARG A 2 15.08 51.18 -22.71
CA ARG A 2 15.73 52.46 -23.14
C ARG A 2 14.86 53.28 -24.08
N ARG A 3 14.32 52.67 -25.14
CA ARG A 3 13.40 53.32 -26.09
C ARG A 3 12.15 53.92 -25.45
N LEU A 4 11.61 53.29 -24.40
CA LEU A 4 10.42 53.76 -23.69
C LEU A 4 10.73 54.99 -22.83
N ALA A 5 11.87 54.98 -22.13
CA ALA A 5 12.36 56.15 -21.40
C ALA A 5 12.67 57.34 -22.34
N LEU A 6 13.30 57.08 -23.50
CA LEU A 6 13.58 58.12 -24.51
C LEU A 6 12.30 58.72 -25.10
N HIS A 7 11.31 57.88 -25.42
CA HIS A 7 10.00 58.34 -25.90
C HIS A 7 9.29 59.22 -24.85
N ALA A 8 9.32 58.81 -23.59
CA ALA A 8 8.73 59.55 -22.48
C ALA A 8 9.45 60.89 -22.25
N LEU A 9 10.78 60.91 -22.25
CA LEU A 9 11.57 62.14 -22.10
C LEU A 9 11.31 63.12 -23.27
N ASN A 10 11.23 62.63 -24.51
CA ASN A 10 10.83 63.46 -25.67
C ASN A 10 9.44 64.09 -25.48
N ARG A 11 8.49 63.35 -24.89
CA ARG A 11 7.16 63.90 -24.55
C ARG A 11 7.23 64.97 -23.46
N GLY A 12 8.13 64.82 -22.49
CA GLY A 12 8.40 65.85 -21.49
C GLY A 12 8.99 67.12 -22.12
N ILE A 13 10.02 66.97 -22.95
CA ILE A 13 10.68 68.08 -23.67
C ILE A 13 9.65 68.86 -24.50
N ALA A 14 8.81 68.16 -25.24
CA ALA A 14 7.77 68.77 -26.08
C ALA A 14 6.65 69.46 -25.31
N GLN A 15 6.52 69.23 -24.00
CA GLN A 15 5.45 69.78 -23.15
C GLN A 15 5.99 70.67 -22.03
N GLY A 16 7.29 70.96 -22.01
CA GLY A 16 7.88 71.87 -21.03
C GLY A 16 8.16 71.28 -19.65
N GLU A 17 7.57 70.13 -19.28
CA GLU A 17 7.60 69.66 -17.89
C GLU A 17 7.87 68.15 -17.73
N ALA A 18 8.60 67.80 -16.66
CA ALA A 18 8.96 66.42 -16.35
C ALA A 18 7.75 65.52 -16.03
N HIS A 19 6.67 66.10 -15.49
CA HIS A 19 5.48 65.33 -15.13
C HIS A 19 4.81 64.72 -16.38
N HIS A 20 4.84 65.41 -17.52
CA HIS A 20 4.34 64.89 -18.80
C HIS A 20 5.15 63.68 -19.30
N ALA A 21 6.46 63.63 -19.01
CA ALA A 21 7.29 62.47 -19.33
C ALA A 21 6.83 61.22 -18.54
N PHE A 22 6.55 61.36 -17.24
CA PHE A 22 6.03 60.27 -16.43
C PHE A 22 4.60 59.86 -16.80
N PHE A 23 3.79 60.81 -17.26
CA PHE A 23 2.43 60.57 -17.75
C PHE A 23 2.44 59.78 -19.06
N ALA A 24 3.39 60.06 -19.96
CA ALA A 24 3.54 59.34 -21.23
C ALA A 24 3.76 57.82 -21.06
N LEU A 25 4.20 57.37 -19.87
CA LEU A 25 4.37 55.95 -19.55
C LEU A 25 3.07 55.25 -19.12
N ARG A 26 1.94 55.95 -18.93
CA ARG A 26 0.69 55.35 -18.40
C ARG A 26 0.10 54.25 -19.29
N GLY A 27 0.23 54.38 -20.61
CA GLY A 27 -0.32 53.43 -21.59
C GLY A 27 0.56 52.23 -21.95
N PHE A 28 1.64 52.00 -21.19
CA PHE A 28 2.58 50.90 -21.42
C PHE A 28 2.49 49.84 -20.33
N ASP A 29 2.95 48.64 -20.66
CA ASP A 29 3.04 47.49 -19.76
C ASP A 29 3.53 47.88 -18.35
N PRO A 30 2.86 47.47 -17.27
CA PRO A 30 3.18 47.89 -15.90
C PRO A 30 4.64 47.69 -15.49
N VAL A 31 5.27 46.60 -15.93
CA VAL A 31 6.67 46.25 -15.60
C VAL A 31 7.62 47.12 -16.42
N LEU A 32 7.37 47.24 -17.73
CA LEU A 32 8.14 48.16 -18.58
C LEU A 32 8.00 49.61 -18.13
N ARG A 33 6.82 50.00 -17.62
CA ARG A 33 6.57 51.32 -17.03
C ARG A 33 7.42 51.53 -15.79
N LEU A 34 7.43 50.59 -14.84
CA LEU A 34 8.21 50.70 -13.60
C LEU A 34 9.71 50.85 -13.88
N LEU A 35 10.25 49.98 -14.74
CA LEU A 35 11.67 50.00 -15.10
C LEU A 35 12.05 51.29 -15.87
N ALA A 36 11.14 51.83 -16.70
CA ALA A 36 11.38 53.05 -17.47
C ALA A 36 11.36 54.27 -16.54
N ARG A 37 10.42 54.31 -15.59
CA ARG A 37 10.37 55.34 -14.54
C ARG A 37 11.65 55.37 -13.71
N ARG A 38 12.15 54.20 -13.28
CA ARG A 38 13.40 54.11 -12.50
C ARG A 38 14.59 54.65 -13.29
N ARG A 39 14.68 54.32 -14.58
CA ARG A 39 15.75 54.81 -15.45
C ARG A 39 15.65 56.32 -15.69
N MET A 40 14.44 56.85 -15.93
CA MET A 40 14.21 58.28 -16.10
C MET A 40 14.55 59.09 -14.86
N ARG A 41 14.14 58.62 -13.66
CA ARG A 41 14.49 59.29 -12.40
C ARG A 41 16.00 59.45 -12.24
N ARG A 42 16.74 58.36 -12.36
CA ARG A 42 18.22 58.39 -12.29
C ARG A 42 18.83 59.35 -13.31
N ALA A 43 18.31 59.40 -14.54
CA ALA A 43 18.82 60.28 -15.57
C ALA A 43 18.51 61.77 -15.28
N LEU A 44 17.33 62.07 -14.73
CA LEU A 44 16.95 63.41 -14.30
C LEU A 44 17.75 63.87 -13.09
N ASP A 45 17.97 62.99 -12.12
CA ASP A 45 18.79 63.28 -10.95
C ASP A 45 20.25 63.54 -11.37
N GLY A 46 20.78 62.74 -12.30
CA GLY A 46 22.10 62.98 -12.89
C GLY A 46 22.16 64.29 -13.68
N ALA A 47 21.16 64.60 -14.50
CA ALA A 47 21.10 65.85 -15.25
C ALA A 47 21.12 67.08 -14.33
N ARG A 48 20.40 67.05 -13.21
CA ARG A 48 20.37 68.12 -12.20
C ARG A 48 21.73 68.37 -11.53
N MET A 49 22.59 67.35 -11.48
CA MET A 49 23.94 67.49 -10.93
C MET A 49 24.95 68.01 -11.96
N LEU A 50 24.63 67.93 -13.27
CA LEU A 50 25.55 68.26 -14.36
C LEU A 50 25.44 69.71 -14.84
N THR A 51 24.34 70.43 -14.54
CA THR A 51 24.12 71.81 -15.01
C THR A 51 23.66 72.72 -13.87
N ASN A 52 24.08 73.99 -13.92
CA ASN A 52 23.58 75.03 -13.02
C ASN A 52 22.25 75.63 -13.49
N VAL A 53 21.85 75.36 -14.73
CA VAL A 53 20.64 75.89 -15.36
C VAL A 53 19.38 75.20 -14.79
N GLN A 54 18.48 75.99 -14.21
CA GLN A 54 17.24 75.50 -13.57
C GLN A 54 16.05 75.34 -14.54
N ASP A 55 16.28 75.46 -15.86
CA ASP A 55 15.25 75.22 -16.87
C ASP A 55 14.87 73.72 -16.93
N PRO A 56 13.60 73.36 -16.66
CA PRO A 56 13.14 71.97 -16.71
C PRO A 56 13.34 71.31 -18.09
N VAL A 57 13.22 72.06 -19.19
CA VAL A 57 13.39 71.54 -20.55
C VAL A 57 14.84 71.18 -20.82
N HIS A 58 15.77 72.03 -20.40
CA HIS A 58 17.20 71.77 -20.46
C HIS A 58 17.60 70.51 -19.67
N GLN A 59 17.13 70.38 -18.43
CA GLN A 59 17.36 69.18 -17.61
C GLN A 59 16.79 67.91 -18.25
N LEU A 60 15.63 68.01 -18.91
CA LEU A 60 15.03 66.89 -19.66
C LEU A 60 15.86 66.49 -20.88
N ARG A 61 16.48 67.44 -21.58
CA ARG A 61 17.38 67.18 -22.73
C ARG A 61 18.65 66.46 -22.29
N LEU A 62 19.29 66.92 -21.21
CA LEU A 62 20.45 66.25 -20.62
C LEU A 62 20.12 64.82 -20.15
N ALA A 63 18.98 64.65 -19.46
CA ALA A 63 18.51 63.33 -19.07
C ALA A 63 18.23 62.43 -20.29
N TRP A 64 17.71 62.99 -21.37
CA TRP A 64 17.49 62.29 -22.63
C TRP A 64 18.81 61.83 -23.25
N LEU A 65 19.80 62.72 -23.38
CA LEU A 65 21.13 62.41 -23.94
C LEU A 65 21.85 61.33 -23.12
N SER A 66 21.76 61.41 -21.79
CA SER A 66 22.26 60.39 -20.87
C SER A 66 21.60 59.02 -21.09
N VAL A 67 20.26 58.96 -21.19
CA VAL A 67 19.55 57.70 -21.49
C VAL A 67 19.89 57.19 -22.90
N ALA A 68 20.15 58.12 -23.83
CA ALA A 68 20.56 57.85 -25.20
C ALA A 68 22.04 57.47 -25.31
N GLY A 69 22.83 57.56 -24.23
CA GLY A 69 24.26 57.22 -24.25
C GLY A 69 25.05 58.04 -25.26
N VAL A 70 24.62 59.27 -25.53
CA VAL A 70 25.32 60.21 -26.40
C VAL A 70 26.30 60.99 -25.52
N ALA A 71 27.58 60.98 -25.88
CA ALA A 71 28.58 61.81 -25.20
C ALA A 71 28.37 63.27 -25.64
N LEU A 72 28.14 64.16 -24.68
CA LEU A 72 28.03 65.59 -24.96
C LEU A 72 29.38 66.13 -25.41
N GLN A 73 29.38 66.94 -26.48
CA GLN A 73 30.57 67.68 -26.91
C GLN A 73 30.53 69.13 -26.45
N SER A 74 29.34 69.66 -26.18
CA SER A 74 29.10 70.99 -25.63
C SER A 74 29.16 71.04 -24.10
N ASP A 75 29.35 72.25 -23.58
CA ASP A 75 29.21 72.55 -22.16
C ASP A 75 27.79 72.23 -21.69
N PHE A 76 27.65 71.61 -20.52
CA PHE A 76 26.36 71.26 -19.92
C PHE A 76 25.48 72.48 -19.66
N ASP A 77 26.06 73.67 -19.52
CA ASP A 77 25.32 74.92 -19.31
C ASP A 77 24.95 75.65 -20.62
N ASP A 78 25.41 75.20 -21.79
CA ASP A 78 25.01 75.75 -23.11
C ASP A 78 23.67 75.16 -23.57
N VAL A 79 22.58 75.84 -23.19
CA VAL A 79 21.20 75.45 -23.52
C VAL A 79 20.97 75.25 -25.03
N SER A 80 21.63 76.06 -25.86
CA SER A 80 21.44 76.03 -27.31
C SER A 80 22.14 74.84 -27.97
N ALA A 81 23.36 74.54 -27.54
CA ALA A 81 24.14 73.41 -28.04
C ALA A 81 23.53 72.06 -27.58
N VAL A 82 23.13 71.96 -26.31
CA VAL A 82 22.45 70.77 -25.77
C VAL A 82 21.13 70.50 -26.51
N ALA A 83 20.40 71.55 -26.89
CA ALA A 83 19.18 71.43 -27.69
C ALA A 83 19.45 70.90 -29.10
N ALA A 84 20.50 71.38 -29.77
CA ALA A 84 20.89 70.92 -31.10
C ALA A 84 21.35 69.45 -31.09
N GLU A 85 22.17 69.06 -30.11
CA GLU A 85 22.65 67.69 -29.93
C GLU A 85 21.48 66.72 -29.66
N GLN A 86 20.55 67.11 -28.78
CA GLN A 86 19.35 66.30 -28.51
C GLN A 86 18.46 66.17 -29.74
N ALA A 87 18.23 67.25 -30.49
CA ALA A 87 17.40 67.23 -31.70
C ALA A 87 18.00 66.32 -32.78
N ALA A 88 19.32 66.38 -33.00
CA ALA A 88 20.03 65.52 -33.94
C ALA A 88 19.91 64.04 -33.56
N ALA A 89 20.11 63.71 -32.28
CA ALA A 89 20.01 62.33 -31.80
C ALA A 89 18.56 61.80 -31.74
N ALA A 90 17.57 62.67 -31.52
CA ALA A 90 16.17 62.28 -31.36
C ALA A 90 15.53 61.72 -32.64
N GLN A 91 16.05 62.09 -33.82
CA GLN A 91 15.55 61.60 -35.11
C GLN A 91 15.64 60.08 -35.24
N ALA A 92 16.54 59.42 -34.51
CA ALA A 92 16.72 57.97 -34.54
C ALA A 92 15.76 57.18 -33.62
N VAL A 93 14.97 57.84 -32.76
CA VAL A 93 14.15 57.15 -31.73
C VAL A 93 12.73 56.87 -32.24
N ARG A 94 12.47 55.61 -32.59
CA ARG A 94 11.12 55.14 -32.93
C ARG A 94 10.23 54.99 -31.69
N ALA A 95 8.94 55.28 -31.85
CA ALA A 95 7.95 55.10 -30.79
C ALA A 95 7.82 53.61 -30.38
N PRO A 96 7.83 53.30 -29.07
CA PRO A 96 7.62 51.93 -28.58
C PRO A 96 6.17 51.46 -28.82
N ARG A 97 5.99 50.16 -29.06
CA ARG A 97 4.66 49.53 -29.17
C ARG A 97 3.89 49.67 -27.85
N ARG A 98 2.60 49.99 -27.92
CA ARG A 98 1.68 50.10 -26.78
C ARG A 98 0.98 48.76 -26.51
N GLY A 99 0.63 48.51 -25.24
CA GLY A 99 -0.17 47.37 -24.79
C GLY A 99 0.52 46.49 -23.74
N PRO A 100 -0.26 45.81 -22.87
CA PRO A 100 0.24 44.95 -21.80
C PRO A 100 0.64 43.54 -22.29
N TRP A 101 1.15 43.44 -23.51
CA TRP A 101 1.36 42.15 -24.19
C TRP A 101 2.36 41.23 -23.45
N LEU A 102 3.34 41.81 -22.75
CA LEU A 102 4.32 41.02 -21.98
C LEU A 102 3.75 40.54 -20.65
N THR A 103 3.05 41.39 -19.90
CA THR A 103 2.41 41.00 -18.63
C THR A 103 1.24 40.04 -18.83
N LEU A 104 0.38 40.28 -19.83
CA LEU A 104 -0.70 39.35 -20.16
C LEU A 104 -0.15 38.03 -20.73
N GLY A 105 0.89 38.08 -21.57
CA GLY A 105 1.54 36.87 -22.08
C GLY A 105 2.19 36.03 -20.98
N ALA A 106 2.91 36.68 -20.04
CA ALA A 106 3.51 35.99 -18.90
C ALA A 106 2.46 35.39 -17.96
N LEU A 107 1.38 36.13 -17.67
CA LEU A 107 0.28 35.63 -16.84
C LEU A 107 -0.42 34.44 -17.49
N ALA A 108 -0.70 34.51 -18.79
CA ALA A 108 -1.30 33.41 -19.54
C ALA A 108 -0.41 32.16 -19.51
N MET A 109 0.91 32.31 -19.68
CA MET A 109 1.86 31.20 -19.56
C MET A 109 1.87 30.60 -18.15
N VAL A 110 1.85 31.41 -17.09
CA VAL A 110 1.77 30.92 -15.71
C VAL A 110 0.47 30.14 -15.48
N VAL A 111 -0.67 30.66 -15.94
CA VAL A 111 -1.96 29.97 -15.82
C VAL A 111 -1.95 28.64 -16.58
N VAL A 112 -1.45 28.62 -17.82
CA VAL A 112 -1.34 27.38 -18.61
C VAL A 112 -0.41 26.37 -17.94
N THR A 113 0.72 26.80 -17.38
CA THR A 113 1.65 25.91 -16.66
C THR A 113 1.04 25.38 -15.37
N VAL A 114 0.35 26.20 -14.58
CA VAL A 114 -0.29 25.78 -13.33
C VAL A 114 -1.47 24.86 -13.61
N VAL A 115 -2.36 25.22 -14.53
CA VAL A 115 -3.51 24.40 -14.91
C VAL A 115 -3.06 23.10 -15.58
N GLY A 116 -2.06 23.17 -16.47
CA GLY A 116 -1.44 22.00 -17.08
C GLY A 116 -0.75 21.10 -16.06
N GLY A 117 -0.04 21.68 -15.08
CA GLY A 117 0.59 20.95 -13.99
C GLY A 117 -0.43 20.26 -13.07
N LEU A 118 -1.48 20.96 -12.67
CA LEU A 118 -2.58 20.40 -11.86
C LEU A 118 -3.37 19.34 -12.61
N GLY A 119 -3.66 19.56 -13.90
CA GLY A 119 -4.34 18.59 -14.76
C GLY A 119 -3.50 17.34 -14.95
N THR A 120 -2.19 17.49 -15.19
CA THR A 120 -1.26 16.35 -15.27
C THR A 120 -1.23 15.60 -13.95
N TRP A 121 -1.03 16.30 -12.83
CA TRP A 121 -1.01 15.71 -11.50
C TRP A 121 -2.30 14.93 -11.18
N TRP A 122 -3.47 15.49 -11.53
CA TRP A 122 -4.76 14.84 -11.30
C TRP A 122 -4.93 13.58 -12.17
N LEU A 123 -4.52 13.63 -13.43
CA LEU A 123 -4.59 12.50 -14.37
C LEU A 123 -3.55 11.40 -14.07
N THR A 124 -2.41 11.76 -13.48
CA THR A 124 -1.35 10.82 -13.11
C THR A 124 -1.41 10.38 -11.66
N ARG A 125 -2.40 10.85 -10.88
CA ARG A 125 -2.52 10.45 -9.48
C ARG A 125 -2.84 8.96 -9.42
N PRO A 126 -2.11 8.18 -8.60
CA PRO A 126 -2.45 6.78 -8.36
C PRO A 126 -3.91 6.67 -7.89
N PHE A 127 -4.62 5.68 -8.41
CA PHE A 127 -5.98 5.38 -7.99
C PHE A 127 -5.98 5.04 -6.49
N ASP A 128 -6.88 5.65 -5.72
CA ASP A 128 -7.10 5.30 -4.31
C ASP A 128 -8.59 5.01 -4.08
N PRO A 129 -9.01 3.75 -3.84
CA PRO A 129 -10.40 3.41 -3.62
C PRO A 129 -10.99 4.15 -2.42
N ARG A 130 -10.17 4.51 -1.41
CA ARG A 130 -10.62 5.22 -0.21
C ARG A 130 -11.15 6.63 -0.50
N VAL A 131 -10.79 7.24 -1.63
CA VAL A 131 -11.31 8.57 -2.00
C VAL A 131 -12.63 8.51 -2.78
N THR A 132 -13.10 7.33 -3.16
CA THR A 132 -14.43 7.16 -3.76
C THR A 132 -15.52 7.28 -2.68
N PRO A 133 -16.79 7.57 -3.02
CA PRO A 133 -17.89 7.62 -2.05
C PRO A 133 -18.02 6.35 -1.21
N ALA A 134 -18.12 5.18 -1.85
CA ALA A 134 -18.21 3.88 -1.16
C ALA A 134 -16.93 3.55 -0.37
N GLY A 135 -15.75 3.84 -0.93
CA GLY A 135 -14.50 3.63 -0.22
C GLY A 135 -14.35 4.49 1.04
N ARG A 136 -14.86 5.74 1.05
CA ARG A 136 -14.92 6.55 2.28
C ARG A 136 -15.84 5.94 3.34
N VAL A 137 -16.94 5.30 2.93
CA VAL A 137 -17.82 4.63 3.88
C VAL A 137 -17.09 3.46 4.55
N PHE A 138 -16.48 2.58 3.76
CA PHE A 138 -15.82 1.38 4.28
C PHE A 138 -14.46 1.64 4.94
N ALA A 139 -13.72 2.66 4.50
CA ALA A 139 -12.41 3.01 5.07
C ALA A 139 -12.51 3.90 6.31
N LYS A 140 -13.63 4.60 6.53
CA LYS A 140 -13.76 5.61 7.59
C LYS A 140 -15.06 5.51 8.38
N ALA A 141 -16.22 5.68 7.75
CA ALA A 141 -17.48 5.79 8.48
C ALA A 141 -17.86 4.48 9.22
N VAL A 142 -17.67 3.33 8.59
CA VAL A 142 -17.90 2.01 9.21
C VAL A 142 -16.91 1.76 10.37
N PRO A 143 -15.58 1.94 10.20
CA PRO A 143 -14.64 1.88 11.32
C PRO A 143 -14.96 2.83 12.48
N GLU A 144 -15.35 4.07 12.19
CA GLU A 144 -15.75 5.05 13.23
C GLU A 144 -16.96 4.54 14.04
N LEU A 145 -17.94 3.91 13.38
CA LEU A 145 -19.07 3.29 14.06
C LEU A 145 -18.64 2.14 14.95
N ILE A 146 -17.73 1.28 14.50
CA ILE A 146 -17.21 0.15 15.27
C ILE A 146 -16.43 0.64 16.49
N VAL A 147 -15.60 1.68 16.32
CA VAL A 147 -14.89 2.32 17.43
C VAL A 147 -15.88 2.94 18.42
N ALA A 148 -16.92 3.64 17.95
CA ALA A 148 -17.95 4.20 18.81
C ALA A 148 -18.71 3.11 19.58
N LEU A 149 -19.08 2.00 18.94
CA LEU A 149 -19.70 0.83 19.58
C LEU A 149 -18.80 0.22 20.66
N SER A 150 -17.49 0.13 20.40
CA SER A 150 -16.54 -0.41 21.39
C SER A 150 -16.37 0.49 22.62
N ARG A 151 -16.67 1.80 22.49
CA ARG A 151 -16.63 2.81 23.56
C ARG A 151 -17.99 3.09 24.19
N ASP A 152 -19.05 2.41 23.73
CA ASP A 152 -20.43 2.67 24.14
C ASP A 152 -20.89 4.14 23.92
N ASP A 153 -20.31 4.81 22.91
CA ASP A 153 -20.61 6.20 22.53
C ASP A 153 -21.80 6.27 21.55
N ARG A 154 -23.01 6.44 22.09
CA ARG A 154 -24.24 6.51 21.30
C ARG A 154 -24.26 7.63 20.27
N ALA A 155 -23.80 8.83 20.64
CA ALA A 155 -23.78 9.97 19.73
C ALA A 155 -22.79 9.74 18.59
N GLY A 156 -21.63 9.13 18.90
CA GLY A 156 -20.66 8.69 17.90
C GLY A 156 -21.23 7.64 16.94
N VAL A 157 -21.98 6.66 17.45
CA VAL A 157 -22.65 5.63 16.64
C VAL A 157 -23.64 6.25 15.67
N ASP A 158 -24.53 7.12 16.15
CA ASP A 158 -25.57 7.75 15.31
C ASP A 158 -24.93 8.62 14.21
N ALA A 159 -23.93 9.43 14.58
CA ALA A 159 -23.22 10.29 13.63
C ALA A 159 -22.44 9.49 12.56
N ALA A 160 -21.76 8.41 12.96
CA ALA A 160 -21.02 7.56 12.04
C ALA A 160 -21.97 6.76 11.12
N ARG A 161 -23.09 6.26 11.66
CA ARG A 161 -24.16 5.60 10.89
C ARG A 161 -24.73 6.51 9.82
N GLN A 162 -25.07 7.75 10.18
CA GLN A 162 -25.59 8.73 9.24
C GLN A 162 -24.60 8.98 8.09
N ARG A 163 -23.32 9.23 8.41
CA ARG A 163 -22.25 9.40 7.39
C ARG A 163 -22.11 8.18 6.48
N ALA A 164 -22.23 6.97 7.02
CA ALA A 164 -22.14 5.74 6.24
C ALA A 164 -23.30 5.62 5.23
N LEU A 165 -24.52 5.93 5.66
CA LEU A 165 -25.72 5.86 4.82
C LEU A 165 -25.78 6.95 3.76
N GLU A 166 -25.28 8.16 4.04
CA GLU A 166 -25.19 9.24 3.06
C GLU A 166 -24.14 8.97 1.96
N GLY A 167 -23.08 8.21 2.29
CA GLY A 167 -21.97 7.95 1.38
C GLY A 167 -22.20 6.81 0.37
N LEU A 168 -23.09 5.86 0.69
CA LEU A 168 -23.54 4.78 -0.19
C LEU A 168 -24.89 5.17 -0.77
N GLY A 169 -24.98 5.29 -2.10
CA GLY A 169 -26.24 5.58 -2.80
C GLY A 169 -26.88 4.33 -3.43
N GLY A 170 -28.16 4.44 -3.79
CA GLY A 170 -28.90 3.45 -4.56
C GLY A 170 -29.29 2.19 -3.76
N ASP A 171 -29.36 1.05 -4.45
CA ASP A 171 -29.89 -0.21 -3.90
C ASP A 171 -29.02 -0.84 -2.79
N VAL A 172 -27.81 -0.33 -2.55
CA VAL A 172 -26.89 -0.86 -1.53
C VAL A 172 -27.19 -0.31 -0.14
N THR A 173 -27.70 0.93 -0.05
CA THR A 173 -27.93 1.64 1.22
C THR A 173 -28.84 0.88 2.20
N PRO A 174 -29.96 0.26 1.76
CA PRO A 174 -30.81 -0.51 2.67
C PRO A 174 -30.10 -1.74 3.27
N SER A 175 -29.26 -2.41 2.47
CA SER A 175 -28.47 -3.55 2.94
C SER A 175 -27.40 -3.12 3.93
N LEU A 176 -26.74 -1.98 3.69
CA LEU A 176 -25.80 -1.41 4.65
C LEU A 176 -26.51 -1.08 5.97
N ASP A 177 -27.66 -0.43 5.90
CA ASP A 177 -28.44 -0.06 7.09
C ASP A 177 -28.78 -1.29 7.93
N ALA A 178 -29.24 -2.36 7.28
CA ALA A 178 -29.52 -3.63 7.93
C ALA A 178 -28.27 -4.23 8.61
N THR A 179 -27.12 -4.19 7.96
CA THR A 179 -25.84 -4.64 8.54
C THR A 179 -25.44 -3.82 9.75
N LEU A 180 -25.55 -2.49 9.69
CA LEU A 180 -25.22 -1.61 10.82
C LEU A 180 -26.18 -1.82 12.00
N ASN A 181 -27.47 -1.99 11.73
CA ASN A 181 -28.47 -2.32 12.75
C ASN A 181 -28.18 -3.68 13.42
N ALA A 182 -27.77 -4.68 12.63
CA ALA A 182 -27.40 -5.98 13.17
C ALA A 182 -26.12 -5.91 14.02
N ALA A 183 -25.15 -5.08 13.66
CA ALA A 183 -23.96 -4.84 14.49
C ALA A 183 -24.34 -4.22 15.86
N ILE A 184 -25.21 -3.20 15.85
CA ILE A 184 -25.73 -2.56 17.08
C ILE A 184 -26.48 -3.59 17.93
N ALA A 185 -27.32 -4.43 17.32
CA ALA A 185 -28.05 -5.48 18.01
C ALA A 185 -27.13 -6.55 18.62
N LEU A 186 -26.04 -6.93 17.93
CA LEU A 186 -25.04 -7.86 18.44
C LEU A 186 -24.33 -7.30 19.68
N LYS A 187 -23.91 -6.04 19.65
CA LYS A 187 -23.33 -5.36 20.82
C LYS A 187 -24.30 -5.37 22.01
N ALA A 188 -25.58 -5.15 21.78
CA ALA A 188 -26.60 -5.16 22.83
C ALA A 188 -26.95 -6.57 23.36
N GLY A 189 -26.91 -7.59 22.51
CA GLY A 189 -27.32 -8.96 22.83
C GLY A 189 -26.29 -9.80 23.60
N GLY A 190 -25.01 -9.44 23.53
CA GLY A 190 -23.92 -10.12 24.23
C GLY A 190 -23.54 -11.49 23.63
N LEU A 191 -22.45 -12.09 24.15
CA LEU A 191 -21.77 -13.24 23.53
C LEU A 191 -22.56 -14.54 23.62
N ALA A 192 -23.40 -14.68 24.65
CA ALA A 192 -24.19 -15.88 24.87
C ALA A 192 -25.34 -16.03 23.87
N ASN A 193 -25.77 -14.93 23.24
CA ASN A 193 -26.89 -14.95 22.32
C ASN A 193 -26.41 -15.24 20.89
N ARG A 194 -26.68 -16.46 20.41
CA ARG A 194 -26.30 -16.89 19.07
C ARG A 194 -27.07 -16.15 17.97
N LYS A 195 -28.33 -15.78 18.21
CA LYS A 195 -29.19 -15.20 17.17
C LYS A 195 -28.66 -13.86 16.61
N PRO A 196 -28.32 -12.84 17.44
CA PRO A 196 -27.75 -11.59 16.93
C PRO A 196 -26.47 -11.77 16.13
N ARG A 197 -25.66 -12.78 16.47
CA ARG A 197 -24.47 -13.13 15.69
C ARG A 197 -24.84 -13.66 14.31
N ASP A 198 -25.73 -14.64 14.26
CA ASP A 198 -26.18 -15.24 12.99
C ASP A 198 -26.88 -14.18 12.11
N ASP A 199 -27.68 -13.28 12.70
CA ASP A 199 -28.32 -12.16 12.01
C ASP A 199 -27.29 -11.16 11.45
N PHE A 200 -26.21 -10.88 12.21
CA PHE A 200 -25.13 -9.99 11.78
C PHE A 200 -24.30 -10.57 10.63
N GLU A 201 -23.93 -11.85 10.71
CA GLU A 201 -23.26 -12.57 9.62
C GLU A 201 -24.16 -12.60 8.36
N ALA A 202 -25.46 -12.89 8.52
CA ALA A 202 -26.42 -12.93 7.41
C ALA A 202 -26.66 -11.56 6.76
N ALA A 203 -26.79 -10.49 7.55
CA ALA A 203 -26.91 -9.13 7.04
C ALA A 203 -25.67 -8.71 6.24
N THR A 204 -24.48 -9.10 6.71
CA THR A 204 -23.22 -8.83 6.00
C THR A 204 -23.13 -9.58 4.67
N ALA A 205 -23.55 -10.85 4.64
CA ALA A 205 -23.67 -11.60 3.39
C ALA A 205 -24.66 -10.96 2.40
N ASN A 206 -25.77 -10.40 2.88
CA ASN A 206 -26.71 -9.63 2.07
C ASN A 206 -26.10 -8.34 1.50
N LEU A 207 -25.34 -7.60 2.31
CA LEU A 207 -24.60 -6.42 1.85
C LEU A 207 -23.62 -6.77 0.73
N ASN A 208 -22.84 -7.85 0.87
CA ASN A 208 -21.92 -8.29 -0.17
C ASN A 208 -22.63 -8.67 -1.47
N ARG A 209 -23.79 -9.32 -1.41
CA ARG A 209 -24.63 -9.59 -2.59
C ARG A 209 -25.14 -8.30 -3.24
N ALA A 210 -25.51 -7.30 -2.45
CA ALA A 210 -25.96 -6.01 -2.95
C ALA A 210 -24.82 -5.24 -3.65
N LEU A 211 -23.61 -5.25 -3.06
CA LEU A 211 -22.40 -4.67 -3.66
C LEU A 211 -22.06 -5.34 -4.99
N GLU A 212 -22.10 -6.67 -5.04
CA GLU A 212 -21.87 -7.46 -6.26
C GLU A 212 -22.90 -7.11 -7.35
N LYS A 213 -24.20 -7.11 -7.01
CA LYS A 213 -25.28 -6.74 -7.94
C LYS A 213 -25.10 -5.32 -8.48
N ALA A 214 -24.65 -4.39 -7.64
CA ALA A 214 -24.35 -3.00 -8.01
C ALA A 214 -23.00 -2.84 -8.73
N LYS A 215 -22.25 -3.94 -8.95
CA LYS A 215 -20.91 -3.96 -9.55
C LYS A 215 -19.92 -3.04 -8.83
N GLN A 216 -20.08 -2.90 -7.52
CA GLN A 216 -19.16 -2.14 -6.70
C GLN A 216 -17.99 -3.03 -6.26
N PRO A 217 -16.73 -2.61 -6.44
CA PRO A 217 -15.54 -3.42 -6.13
C PRO A 217 -15.20 -3.39 -4.64
N TYR A 218 -16.20 -3.61 -3.78
CA TYR A 218 -16.04 -3.62 -2.33
C TYR A 218 -16.55 -4.92 -1.74
N PHE A 219 -15.92 -5.33 -0.66
CA PHE A 219 -16.29 -6.49 0.12
C PHE A 219 -16.26 -6.13 1.60
N VAL A 220 -17.22 -6.63 2.37
CA VAL A 220 -17.32 -6.41 3.81
C VAL A 220 -17.27 -7.74 4.50
N ASP A 221 -16.35 -7.90 5.46
CA ASP A 221 -16.35 -9.05 6.34
C ASP A 221 -16.90 -8.70 7.71
N ALA A 222 -17.53 -9.68 8.35
CA ALA A 222 -18.08 -9.58 9.69
C ALA A 222 -17.31 -10.48 10.64
N ASP A 223 -16.86 -9.92 11.74
CA ASP A 223 -16.29 -10.66 12.86
C ASP A 223 -16.75 -10.05 14.18
N PHE A 224 -16.32 -10.59 15.30
CA PHE A 224 -16.58 -10.00 16.61
C PHE A 224 -15.51 -10.40 17.63
N LEU A 225 -15.25 -9.50 18.57
CA LEU A 225 -14.39 -9.76 19.71
C LEU A 225 -15.28 -9.98 20.93
N GLY A 226 -15.24 -11.19 21.47
CA GLY A 226 -15.89 -11.54 22.73
C GLY A 226 -14.91 -11.47 23.90
N ASN A 227 -15.28 -10.78 24.97
CA ASN A 227 -14.57 -10.84 26.25
C ASN A 227 -15.57 -10.79 27.43
N ALA A 228 -15.06 -10.80 28.66
CA ALA A 228 -15.89 -10.71 29.85
C ALA A 228 -16.73 -9.41 29.93
N ALA A 229 -16.31 -8.34 29.27
CA ALA A 229 -17.01 -7.06 29.23
C ALA A 229 -18.10 -7.00 28.12
N GLY A 230 -18.18 -7.99 27.24
CA GLY A 230 -19.24 -8.10 26.24
C GLY A 230 -18.72 -8.49 24.86
N VAL A 231 -19.46 -8.06 23.83
CA VAL A 231 -19.14 -8.32 22.41
C VAL A 231 -18.92 -7.01 21.70
N THR A 232 -17.81 -6.90 20.98
CA THR A 232 -17.56 -5.83 20.04
C THR A 232 -17.74 -6.39 18.62
N PRO A 233 -18.77 -5.98 17.87
CA PRO A 233 -18.87 -6.35 16.46
C PRO A 233 -17.70 -5.72 15.70
N LEU A 234 -17.23 -6.40 14.66
CA LEU A 234 -16.22 -5.92 13.73
C LEU A 234 -16.81 -5.98 12.32
N LEU A 235 -16.73 -4.87 11.60
CA LEU A 235 -17.01 -4.79 10.17
C LEU A 235 -15.75 -4.30 9.48
N LEU A 236 -15.14 -5.18 8.68
CA LEU A 236 -13.88 -4.92 8.00
C LEU A 236 -14.16 -4.61 6.54
N GLY A 237 -13.68 -3.46 6.07
CA GLY A 237 -13.90 -2.97 4.72
C GLY A 237 -12.75 -3.34 3.80
N PHE A 238 -13.06 -3.87 2.62
CA PHE A 238 -12.05 -4.27 1.64
C PHE A 238 -12.37 -3.74 0.24
N TYR A 239 -11.32 -3.41 -0.51
CA TYR A 239 -11.36 -3.21 -1.94
C TYR A 239 -11.07 -4.53 -2.66
N VAL A 240 -11.95 -4.91 -3.59
CA VAL A 240 -11.78 -6.10 -4.43
C VAL A 240 -10.92 -5.71 -5.63
N GLN A 241 -9.67 -6.16 -5.67
CA GLN A 241 -8.83 -5.96 -6.86
C GLN A 241 -9.12 -7.01 -7.93
N ARG A 242 -9.42 -8.26 -7.52
CA ARG A 242 -9.71 -9.36 -8.44
C ARG A 242 -10.86 -10.21 -7.91
N ASP A 243 -11.83 -10.48 -8.78
CA ASP A 243 -12.97 -11.36 -8.53
C ASP A 243 -12.95 -12.50 -9.54
N SER A 244 -12.71 -13.73 -9.06
CA SER A 244 -12.56 -14.92 -9.88
C SER A 244 -13.70 -15.90 -9.63
N GLN A 245 -14.12 -16.58 -10.69
CA GLN A 245 -14.99 -17.75 -10.60
C GLN A 245 -14.15 -18.99 -10.88
N VAL A 246 -14.19 -19.94 -9.97
CA VAL A 246 -13.35 -21.13 -9.98
C VAL A 246 -14.24 -22.37 -10.00
N GLN A 247 -14.06 -23.22 -11.01
CA GLN A 247 -14.76 -24.49 -11.12
C GLN A 247 -13.99 -25.57 -10.37
N GLY A 248 -14.67 -26.26 -9.45
CA GLY A 248 -14.18 -27.47 -8.81
C GLY A 248 -15.19 -28.61 -8.89
N ALA A 249 -14.93 -29.69 -8.16
CA ALA A 249 -15.87 -30.79 -8.01
C ALA A 249 -17.15 -30.30 -7.31
N GLY A 250 -18.29 -30.40 -7.99
CA GLY A 250 -19.61 -30.05 -7.41
C GLY A 250 -20.09 -28.61 -7.67
N GLY A 251 -19.29 -27.75 -8.32
CA GLY A 251 -19.79 -26.45 -8.76
C GLY A 251 -18.73 -25.37 -8.95
N THR A 252 -19.21 -24.15 -9.17
CA THR A 252 -18.39 -22.93 -9.25
C THR A 252 -18.34 -22.24 -7.90
N GLU A 253 -17.16 -21.79 -7.49
CA GLU A 253 -16.90 -21.01 -6.27
C GLU A 253 -16.39 -19.62 -6.67
N ARG A 254 -16.81 -18.61 -5.92
CA ARG A 254 -16.31 -17.24 -6.04
C ARG A 254 -15.04 -17.08 -5.19
N VAL A 255 -14.02 -16.43 -5.74
CA VAL A 255 -12.80 -16.07 -5.03
C VAL A 255 -12.57 -14.57 -5.15
N VAL A 256 -12.40 -13.88 -4.03
CA VAL A 256 -12.14 -12.44 -4.01
C VAL A 256 -10.75 -12.14 -3.46
N HIS A 257 -10.04 -11.25 -4.14
CA HIS A 257 -8.70 -10.80 -3.75
C HIS A 257 -8.78 -9.38 -3.24
N LEU A 258 -8.47 -9.22 -1.96
CA LEU A 258 -8.86 -8.08 -1.17
C LEU A 258 -7.66 -7.27 -0.70
N TRP A 259 -7.80 -5.94 -0.74
CA TRP A 259 -6.99 -5.00 0.03
C TRP A 259 -7.84 -4.41 1.14
N ARG A 260 -7.34 -4.48 2.37
CA ARG A 260 -8.00 -3.83 3.49
C ARG A 260 -8.00 -2.31 3.35
N LEU A 261 -9.16 -1.70 3.61
CA LEU A 261 -9.41 -0.26 3.48
C LEU A 261 -9.28 0.50 4.79
N ASP A 262 -9.69 -0.12 5.89
CA ASP A 262 -9.68 0.50 7.22
C ASP A 262 -8.30 0.49 7.88
N ASP A 263 -8.16 1.32 8.91
CA ASP A 263 -6.98 1.49 9.75
C ASP A 263 -7.15 0.90 11.15
N ILE A 264 -8.14 0.02 11.35
CA ILE A 264 -8.35 -0.63 12.64
C ILE A 264 -7.13 -1.50 12.94
N ASN A 265 -6.50 -1.27 14.10
CA ASN A 265 -5.32 -1.99 14.56
C ASN A 265 -5.66 -3.44 14.98
N LEU A 266 -5.96 -4.27 13.98
CA LEU A 266 -6.28 -5.68 14.10
C LEU A 266 -5.38 -6.43 13.13
N ASN A 267 -4.47 -7.27 13.62
CA ASN A 267 -3.64 -8.10 12.76
C ASN A 267 -4.36 -9.41 12.44
N GLN A 268 -4.46 -9.77 11.16
CA GLN A 268 -5.00 -11.06 10.73
C GLN A 268 -3.84 -12.02 10.50
N GLY A 269 -3.73 -13.06 11.32
CA GLY A 269 -2.63 -14.03 11.26
C GLY A 269 -2.73 -15.06 10.11
N TYR A 270 -3.43 -14.73 9.02
CA TYR A 270 -3.72 -15.64 7.91
C TYR A 270 -3.70 -14.89 6.57
N TYR A 271 -3.31 -15.56 5.49
CA TYR A 271 -3.20 -14.97 4.14
C TYR A 271 -4.54 -14.94 3.37
N GLY A 272 -5.51 -15.67 3.88
CA GLY A 272 -6.85 -15.81 3.37
C GLY A 272 -7.71 -16.46 4.45
N TYR A 273 -9.01 -16.50 4.21
CA TYR A 273 -9.90 -17.29 5.05
C TYR A 273 -11.19 -17.58 4.30
N THR A 274 -11.82 -18.66 4.71
CA THR A 274 -13.09 -19.09 4.17
C THR A 274 -13.97 -19.54 5.32
N ARG A 275 -15.21 -19.03 5.36
CA ARG A 275 -16.23 -19.48 6.31
C ARG A 275 -17.41 -20.03 5.50
N PRO A 276 -18.18 -20.99 6.04
CA PRO A 276 -19.41 -21.46 5.39
C PRO A 276 -20.42 -20.33 5.13
N SER A 277 -20.52 -19.35 6.04
CA SER A 277 -21.42 -18.20 5.91
C SER A 277 -20.93 -17.15 4.90
N THR A 278 -19.62 -17.12 4.61
CA THR A 278 -19.03 -16.20 3.64
C THR A 278 -19.30 -16.68 2.21
N PRO A 279 -19.80 -15.82 1.30
CA PRO A 279 -20.19 -16.24 -0.06
C PRO A 279 -19.01 -16.44 -1.03
N ALA A 280 -17.77 -16.37 -0.55
CA ALA A 280 -16.56 -16.46 -1.37
C ALA A 280 -15.39 -17.04 -0.55
N ALA A 281 -14.41 -17.59 -1.25
CA ALA A 281 -13.05 -17.77 -0.74
C ALA A 281 -12.35 -16.40 -0.74
N ILE A 282 -11.74 -16.00 0.39
CA ILE A 282 -11.12 -14.69 0.54
C ILE A 282 -9.61 -14.83 0.53
N VAL A 283 -8.96 -14.06 -0.35
CA VAL A 283 -7.50 -13.92 -0.42
C VAL A 283 -7.11 -12.50 -0.02
N LEU A 284 -6.26 -12.37 0.99
CA LEU A 284 -5.83 -11.07 1.53
C LEU A 284 -4.50 -10.68 0.90
N LEU A 285 -4.57 -9.85 -0.13
CA LEU A 285 -3.39 -9.36 -0.85
C LEU A 285 -2.45 -8.61 0.08
N ASP A 286 -3.03 -7.99 1.10
CA ASP A 286 -2.27 -7.27 2.07
C ASP A 286 -1.46 -8.23 2.97
N GLN A 287 -2.05 -9.29 3.51
CA GLN A 287 -1.27 -10.23 4.32
C GLN A 287 -0.21 -10.97 3.49
N ILE A 288 -0.50 -11.24 2.21
CA ILE A 288 0.47 -11.83 1.27
C ILE A 288 1.64 -10.90 0.98
N GLU A 289 1.38 -9.62 0.72
CA GLU A 289 2.44 -8.63 0.54
C GLU A 289 3.33 -8.55 1.79
N SER A 290 2.72 -8.56 2.98
CA SER A 290 3.46 -8.56 4.25
C SER A 290 4.42 -9.74 4.36
N ASP A 291 3.94 -10.94 4.06
CA ASP A 291 4.76 -12.14 4.12
C ASP A 291 5.92 -12.11 3.11
N LEU A 292 5.63 -11.67 1.88
CA LEU A 292 6.65 -11.52 0.84
C LEU A 292 7.73 -10.51 1.25
N VAL A 293 7.32 -9.35 1.78
CA VAL A 293 8.22 -8.27 2.16
C VAL A 293 9.05 -8.61 3.40
N ARG A 294 8.45 -9.27 4.39
CA ARG A 294 9.08 -9.52 5.69
C ARG A 294 9.92 -10.79 5.72
N ASP A 295 9.40 -11.87 5.14
CA ASP A 295 9.87 -13.22 5.43
C ASP A 295 10.43 -13.94 4.20
N VAL A 296 9.77 -13.83 3.04
CA VAL A 296 10.13 -14.60 1.83
C VAL A 296 11.21 -13.92 0.99
N LEU A 297 10.97 -12.71 0.48
CA LEU A 297 11.90 -12.05 -0.44
C LEU A 297 13.26 -11.71 0.20
N PRO A 298 13.32 -11.20 1.44
CA PRO A 298 14.60 -10.98 2.11
C PRO A 298 15.45 -12.24 2.28
N ALA A 299 14.88 -13.45 2.14
CA ALA A 299 15.62 -14.71 2.23
C ALA A 299 16.27 -15.14 0.90
N LEU A 300 15.96 -14.46 -0.21
CA LEU A 300 16.48 -14.83 -1.54
C LEU A 300 17.98 -14.54 -1.71
N PRO A 301 18.56 -13.41 -1.25
CA PRO A 301 19.99 -13.16 -1.39
C PRO A 301 20.85 -14.22 -0.69
N ALA A 302 22.09 -14.41 -1.16
CA ALA A 302 23.01 -15.38 -0.58
C ALA A 302 23.39 -14.99 0.86
N GLY A 303 23.44 -15.98 1.76
CA GLY A 303 23.75 -15.76 3.18
C GLY A 303 22.54 -15.34 4.03
N GLU A 304 21.44 -14.91 3.40
CA GLU A 304 20.21 -14.58 4.12
C GLU A 304 19.43 -15.83 4.54
N ARG A 305 18.68 -15.68 5.64
CA ARG A 305 17.80 -16.70 6.23
C ARG A 305 16.34 -16.30 6.10
N MET A 306 15.47 -17.30 6.02
CA MET A 306 14.02 -17.13 6.11
C MET A 306 13.59 -17.17 7.58
N ARG A 307 12.70 -16.26 7.97
CA ARG A 307 12.15 -16.23 9.33
C ARG A 307 10.99 -17.21 9.43
N LEU A 308 11.23 -18.34 10.10
CA LEU A 308 10.23 -19.40 10.26
C LEU A 308 9.72 -19.56 11.71
N ALA A 309 10.43 -19.00 12.69
CA ALA A 309 10.01 -18.95 14.09
C ALA A 309 9.52 -17.53 14.45
N ASP A 310 8.81 -17.40 15.57
CA ASP A 310 8.49 -16.08 16.14
C ASP A 310 9.75 -15.34 16.60
N GLU A 311 9.63 -14.02 16.73
CA GLU A 311 10.76 -13.15 17.07
C GLU A 311 11.36 -13.49 18.44
N GLU A 312 10.53 -13.82 19.42
CA GLU A 312 10.98 -14.19 20.77
C GLU A 312 11.89 -15.42 20.72
N THR A 313 11.50 -16.44 19.93
CA THR A 313 12.27 -17.68 19.75
C THR A 313 13.55 -17.44 18.95
N GLU A 314 13.54 -16.52 17.97
CA GLU A 314 14.76 -16.10 17.28
C GLU A 314 15.75 -15.39 18.21
N ILE A 315 15.26 -14.56 19.14
CA ILE A 315 16.08 -13.87 20.14
C ILE A 315 16.70 -14.86 21.14
N GLU A 316 15.95 -15.90 21.55
CA GLU A 316 16.46 -16.97 22.41
C GLU A 316 17.62 -17.75 21.75
N GLY A 317 17.72 -17.75 20.43
CA GLY A 317 18.86 -18.28 19.69
C GLY A 317 18.95 -19.81 19.69
N GLU A 318 17.81 -20.51 19.76
CA GLU A 318 17.79 -21.98 19.77
C GLU A 318 18.43 -22.56 18.48
N PRO A 319 19.32 -23.57 18.54
CA PRO A 319 20.09 -24.04 17.37
C PRO A 319 19.23 -24.49 16.17
N TRP A 320 18.07 -25.12 16.42
CA TRP A 320 17.17 -25.58 15.36
C TRP A 320 16.58 -24.43 14.55
N VAL A 321 16.45 -23.22 15.12
CA VAL A 321 15.92 -22.03 14.45
C VAL A 321 16.82 -21.63 13.28
N GLN A 322 18.14 -21.67 13.49
CA GLN A 322 19.10 -21.41 12.43
C GLN A 322 18.98 -22.44 11.30
N SER A 323 18.91 -23.74 11.65
CA SER A 323 18.82 -24.81 10.65
C SER A 323 17.56 -24.72 9.80
N ILE A 324 16.39 -24.45 10.40
CA ILE A 324 15.16 -24.29 9.62
C ILE A 324 15.19 -22.99 8.79
N GLY A 325 15.78 -21.91 9.29
CA GLY A 325 15.85 -20.64 8.56
C GLY A 325 16.78 -20.71 7.34
N GLU A 326 17.91 -21.42 7.47
CA GLU A 326 18.81 -21.74 6.37
C GLU A 326 18.13 -22.67 5.34
N ARG A 327 17.40 -23.68 5.83
CA ARG A 327 16.60 -24.56 4.96
C ARG A 327 15.57 -23.75 4.20
N GLY A 328 14.74 -22.96 4.89
CA GLY A 328 13.70 -22.14 4.30
C GLY A 328 14.26 -21.22 3.21
N ALA A 329 15.37 -20.54 3.46
CA ALA A 329 16.03 -19.71 2.45
C ALA A 329 16.51 -20.51 1.22
N LYS A 330 17.03 -21.73 1.41
CA LYS A 330 17.38 -22.63 0.31
C LYS A 330 16.14 -23.05 -0.51
N LEU A 331 15.01 -23.31 0.16
CA LEU A 331 13.75 -23.66 -0.49
C LEU A 331 13.18 -22.49 -1.29
N VAL A 332 13.21 -21.29 -0.72
CA VAL A 332 12.88 -20.03 -1.42
C VAL A 332 13.74 -19.91 -2.68
N ARG A 333 15.07 -19.89 -2.56
CA ARG A 333 15.97 -19.80 -3.72
C ARG A 333 15.66 -20.86 -4.79
N SER A 334 15.49 -22.12 -4.37
CA SER A 334 15.17 -23.20 -5.31
C SER A 334 13.81 -23.02 -5.99
N TYR A 335 12.81 -22.46 -5.31
CA TYR A 335 11.51 -22.16 -5.91
C TYR A 335 11.65 -21.07 -6.98
N PHE A 336 12.33 -19.98 -6.64
CA PHE A 336 12.56 -18.84 -7.53
C PHE A 336 13.36 -19.22 -8.78
N ASP A 337 14.31 -20.16 -8.68
CA ASP A 337 15.05 -20.65 -9.84
C ASP A 337 14.17 -21.47 -10.81
N ARG A 338 13.05 -22.04 -10.33
CA ARG A 338 12.13 -22.88 -11.11
C ARG A 338 10.97 -22.09 -11.74
N VAL A 339 10.61 -20.92 -11.20
CA VAL A 339 9.54 -20.08 -11.77
C VAL A 339 10.12 -19.08 -12.78
N PRO A 340 9.42 -18.79 -13.90
CA PRO A 340 9.86 -17.80 -14.88
C PRO A 340 10.14 -16.42 -14.27
N GLU A 341 9.28 -15.98 -13.34
CA GLU A 341 9.36 -14.68 -12.68
C GLU A 341 10.64 -14.53 -11.85
N GLY A 342 11.15 -15.60 -11.24
CA GLY A 342 12.36 -15.56 -10.43
C GLY A 342 13.66 -15.44 -11.23
N ARG A 343 13.58 -15.57 -12.57
CA ARG A 343 14.70 -15.28 -13.48
C ARG A 343 14.80 -13.81 -13.86
N ASP A 344 13.79 -13.01 -13.52
CA ASP A 344 13.82 -11.56 -13.72
C ASP A 344 14.89 -10.93 -12.80
N PRO A 345 15.89 -10.23 -13.35
CA PRO A 345 16.91 -9.57 -12.53
C PRO A 345 16.31 -8.54 -11.56
N ASN A 346 15.16 -7.94 -11.89
CA ASN A 346 14.48 -7.00 -11.01
C ASN A 346 13.89 -7.69 -9.77
N VAL A 347 13.46 -8.96 -9.85
CA VAL A 347 13.02 -9.70 -8.66
C VAL A 347 14.18 -9.92 -7.70
N ARG A 348 15.35 -10.30 -8.22
CA ARG A 348 16.56 -10.44 -7.39
C ARG A 348 16.95 -9.11 -6.75
N ARG A 349 16.86 -8.02 -7.52
CA ARG A 349 17.15 -6.68 -7.01
C ARG A 349 16.18 -6.24 -5.90
N VAL A 350 14.88 -6.45 -6.08
CA VAL A 350 13.86 -6.20 -5.05
C VAL A 350 14.19 -6.97 -3.78
N ALA A 351 14.54 -8.24 -3.90
CA ALA A 351 14.91 -9.07 -2.75
C ALA A 351 16.16 -8.56 -2.00
N GLU A 352 17.20 -8.14 -2.73
CA GLU A 352 18.40 -7.51 -2.15
C GLU A 352 18.05 -6.22 -1.39
N LEU A 353 17.22 -5.36 -1.98
CA LEU A 353 16.79 -4.11 -1.37
C LEU A 353 15.96 -4.37 -0.09
N LEU A 354 15.07 -5.37 -0.12
CA LEU A 354 14.28 -5.77 1.05
C LEU A 354 15.14 -6.41 2.15
N ALA A 355 16.16 -7.20 1.80
CA ALA A 355 17.12 -7.73 2.77
C ALA A 355 17.93 -6.60 3.46
N ARG A 356 18.41 -5.61 2.68
CA ARG A 356 19.07 -4.42 3.21
C ARG A 356 18.13 -3.60 4.10
N ARG A 357 16.87 -3.42 3.67
CA ARG A 357 15.83 -2.75 4.46
C ARG A 357 15.60 -3.47 5.79
N ARG A 358 15.52 -4.81 5.78
CA ARG A 358 15.39 -5.63 7.00
C ARG A 358 16.59 -5.42 7.95
N ALA A 359 17.81 -5.45 7.43
CA ALA A 359 19.01 -5.23 8.24
C ALA A 359 19.02 -3.83 8.89
N LEU A 360 18.63 -2.80 8.13
CA LEU A 360 18.49 -1.44 8.62
C LEU A 360 17.46 -1.34 9.74
N ILE A 361 16.27 -1.94 9.55
CA ILE A 361 15.20 -1.98 10.57
C ILE A 361 15.68 -2.70 11.84
N VAL A 362 16.40 -3.82 11.73
CA VAL A 362 16.95 -4.53 12.89
C VAL A 362 17.91 -3.62 13.68
N GLY A 363 18.75 -2.85 12.99
CA GLY A 363 19.59 -1.83 13.61
C GLY A 363 18.77 -0.79 14.37
N TRP A 364 17.75 -0.21 13.73
CA TRP A 364 16.86 0.76 14.36
C TRP A 364 16.09 0.20 15.55
N LYS A 365 15.61 -1.05 15.49
CA LYS A 365 14.94 -1.70 16.63
C LYS A 365 15.85 -1.74 17.84
N LYS A 366 17.13 -2.08 17.65
CA LYS A 366 18.13 -2.11 18.73
C LYS A 366 18.37 -0.73 19.32
N ASP A 367 18.57 0.28 18.48
CA ASP A 367 18.81 1.66 18.92
C ASP A 367 17.61 2.22 19.69
N LEU A 368 16.40 2.01 19.17
CA LEU A 368 15.15 2.47 19.77
C LEU A 368 14.81 1.73 21.07
N ALA A 369 15.06 0.41 21.14
CA ALA A 369 14.87 -0.36 22.36
C ALA A 369 15.76 0.15 23.50
N GLY A 370 17.00 0.57 23.18
CA GLY A 370 17.89 1.23 24.16
C GLY A 370 17.34 2.55 24.71
N LEU A 371 16.38 3.16 24.01
CA LEU A 371 15.69 4.39 24.40
C LEU A 371 14.28 4.14 24.98
N GLY A 372 13.88 2.87 25.17
CA GLY A 372 12.54 2.51 25.65
C GLY A 372 11.43 2.70 24.60
N HIS A 373 11.78 2.75 23.31
CA HIS A 373 10.84 2.86 22.21
C HIS A 373 10.65 1.52 21.48
N VAL A 374 9.44 1.25 21.02
CA VAL A 374 9.11 0.10 20.17
C VAL A 374 8.87 0.58 18.75
N LEU A 375 9.61 0.02 17.79
CA LEU A 375 9.41 0.30 16.38
C LEU A 375 8.31 -0.59 15.80
N VAL A 376 7.29 0.01 15.22
CA VAL A 376 6.34 -0.70 14.35
C VAL A 376 7.05 -0.99 13.04
N VAL A 377 7.37 -2.26 12.80
CA VAL A 377 8.10 -2.68 11.61
C VAL A 377 7.23 -2.44 10.37
N PRO A 378 7.74 -1.74 9.35
CA PRO A 378 7.06 -1.63 8.07
C PRO A 378 6.84 -3.02 7.44
N GLU A 379 5.60 -3.36 7.11
CA GLU A 379 5.27 -4.67 6.54
C GLU A 379 5.00 -4.59 5.03
N ARG A 380 4.98 -3.40 4.44
CA ARG A 380 4.64 -3.18 3.02
C ARG A 380 5.82 -2.82 2.15
N LEU A 381 5.70 -3.08 0.85
CA LEU A 381 6.63 -2.57 -0.15
C LEU A 381 6.61 -1.04 -0.12
N ILE A 382 5.40 -0.45 -0.21
CA ILE A 382 5.16 0.96 0.06
C ILE A 382 4.77 1.13 1.53
N PRO A 383 5.64 1.69 2.39
CA PRO A 383 5.41 1.80 3.82
C PRO A 383 4.09 2.49 4.15
N GLU A 384 3.51 2.10 5.27
CA GLU A 384 2.20 2.53 5.76
C GLU A 384 2.21 3.97 6.29
N ALA A 385 3.39 4.49 6.59
CA ALA A 385 3.64 5.82 7.14
C ALA A 385 4.94 6.41 6.56
N ASP A 386 5.11 7.73 6.73
CA ASP A 386 6.40 8.37 6.46
C ASP A 386 7.39 8.07 7.60
N TYR A 387 8.05 6.92 7.49
CA TYR A 387 9.07 6.50 8.46
C TYR A 387 10.27 7.44 8.50
N ALA A 388 10.58 8.13 7.40
CA ALA A 388 11.70 9.06 7.37
C ALA A 388 11.41 10.28 8.25
N GLU A 389 10.20 10.83 8.15
CA GLU A 389 9.72 11.90 9.02
C GLU A 389 9.61 11.43 10.47
N ALA A 390 8.92 10.30 10.71
CA ALA A 390 8.63 9.78 12.04
C ALA A 390 9.87 9.39 12.86
N LEU A 391 10.98 9.05 12.18
CA LEU A 391 12.24 8.64 12.81
C LEU A 391 13.35 9.69 12.72
N SER A 392 13.11 10.85 12.12
CA SER A 392 14.10 11.91 11.81
C SER A 392 15.02 12.36 12.96
N LEU A 393 14.58 12.19 14.22
CA LEU A 393 15.32 12.54 15.44
C LEU A 393 15.58 11.35 16.37
N ARG A 394 15.18 10.14 15.97
CA ARG A 394 15.22 8.93 16.82
C ARG A 394 16.23 7.90 16.35
N VAL A 395 16.68 7.98 15.09
CA VAL A 395 17.67 7.09 14.49
C VAL A 395 18.77 7.88 13.77
N PRO A 396 19.94 7.29 13.50
CA PRO A 396 21.02 7.99 12.80
C PRO A 396 20.62 8.49 11.41
N ARG A 397 21.02 9.73 11.06
CA ARG A 397 20.74 10.34 9.74
C ARG A 397 21.22 9.49 8.56
N ALA A 398 22.37 8.82 8.70
CA ALA A 398 22.89 7.92 7.68
C ALA A 398 21.91 6.78 7.36
N GLY A 399 21.27 6.22 8.39
CA GLY A 399 20.23 5.19 8.22
C GLY A 399 19.00 5.74 7.50
N LEU A 400 18.58 6.97 7.78
CA LEU A 400 17.44 7.60 7.08
C LEU A 400 17.75 7.87 5.60
N HIS A 401 18.98 8.29 5.29
CA HIS A 401 19.41 8.44 3.90
C HIS A 401 19.41 7.10 3.16
N GLU A 402 19.89 6.03 3.81
CA GLU A 402 19.82 4.69 3.23
C GLU A 402 18.37 4.23 3.05
N TRP A 403 17.49 4.45 4.03
CA TRP A 403 16.07 4.15 3.92
C TRP A 403 15.42 4.81 2.70
N ASN A 404 15.64 6.12 2.52
CA ASN A 404 15.10 6.85 1.38
C ASN A 404 15.65 6.30 0.06
N ALA A 405 16.95 6.05 -0.03
CA ALA A 405 17.56 5.49 -1.23
C ALA A 405 17.01 4.09 -1.57
N LEU A 406 16.85 3.22 -0.57
CA LEU A 406 16.24 1.91 -0.75
C LEU A 406 14.79 2.02 -1.21
N HIS A 407 14.02 2.95 -0.62
CA HIS A 407 12.61 3.13 -0.94
C HIS A 407 12.40 3.70 -2.35
N ASP A 408 13.16 4.73 -2.71
CA ASP A 408 13.12 5.32 -4.06
C ASP A 408 13.42 4.27 -5.13
N GLU A 409 14.43 3.41 -4.89
CA GLU A 409 14.78 2.33 -5.82
C GLU A 409 13.72 1.22 -5.89
N LEU A 410 13.10 0.85 -4.76
CA LEU A 410 12.00 -0.12 -4.73
C LEU A 410 10.76 0.38 -5.50
N LEU A 411 10.55 1.69 -5.56
CA LEU A 411 9.44 2.35 -6.26
C LEU A 411 9.70 2.57 -7.75
N GLU A 412 10.89 2.24 -8.27
CA GLU A 412 11.14 2.27 -9.69
C GLU A 412 10.18 1.30 -10.42
N LYS A 413 9.64 1.76 -11.56
CA LYS A 413 8.53 1.11 -12.27
C LYS A 413 8.79 -0.38 -12.59
N ASP A 414 10.01 -0.73 -12.94
CA ASP A 414 10.39 -2.10 -13.29
C ASP A 414 10.54 -3.01 -12.06
N LYS A 415 11.01 -2.50 -10.93
CA LYS A 415 11.04 -3.21 -9.63
C LYS A 415 9.64 -3.44 -9.09
N LEU A 416 8.79 -2.42 -9.15
CA LEU A 416 7.39 -2.52 -8.76
C LEU A 416 6.66 -3.58 -9.59
N ALA A 417 6.77 -3.51 -10.92
CA ALA A 417 6.17 -4.49 -11.81
C ALA A 417 6.71 -5.92 -11.59
N ALA A 418 7.99 -6.07 -11.26
CA ALA A 418 8.60 -7.36 -10.92
C ALA A 418 8.04 -7.93 -9.61
N PHE A 419 7.94 -7.10 -8.57
CA PHE A 419 7.29 -7.46 -7.30
C PHE A 419 5.84 -7.90 -7.52
N GLU A 420 5.07 -7.15 -8.31
CA GLU A 420 3.67 -7.48 -8.57
C GLU A 420 3.47 -8.82 -9.29
N ARG A 421 4.29 -9.11 -10.31
CA ARG A 421 4.25 -10.40 -11.01
C ARG A 421 4.48 -11.54 -10.04
N LEU A 422 5.49 -11.38 -9.18
CA LEU A 422 5.79 -12.38 -8.17
C LEU A 422 4.68 -12.53 -7.14
N ARG A 423 4.16 -11.42 -6.59
CA ARG A 423 3.03 -11.43 -5.66
C ARG A 423 1.86 -12.20 -6.26
N ASN A 424 1.52 -11.91 -7.50
CA ASN A 424 0.41 -12.56 -8.19
C ASN A 424 0.64 -14.07 -8.38
N HIS A 425 1.89 -14.50 -8.54
CA HIS A 425 2.24 -15.92 -8.60
C HIS A 425 2.08 -16.59 -7.22
N TYR A 426 2.54 -15.94 -6.15
CA TYR A 426 2.38 -16.41 -4.77
C TYR A 426 0.90 -16.49 -4.33
N VAL A 427 0.10 -15.51 -4.74
CA VAL A 427 -1.36 -15.44 -4.53
C VAL A 427 -2.08 -16.71 -5.00
N ALA A 428 -1.62 -17.35 -6.08
CA ALA A 428 -2.27 -18.53 -6.63
C ALA A 428 -2.27 -19.73 -5.65
N SER A 429 -1.26 -19.84 -4.80
CA SER A 429 -1.20 -20.89 -3.78
C SER A 429 -2.23 -20.66 -2.67
N VAL A 430 -2.31 -19.42 -2.17
CA VAL A 430 -3.31 -19.02 -1.17
C VAL A 430 -4.73 -19.14 -1.72
N GLU A 431 -4.97 -18.71 -2.96
CA GLU A 431 -6.26 -18.90 -3.65
C GLU A 431 -6.68 -20.37 -3.62
N ARG A 432 -5.75 -21.28 -3.90
CA ARG A 432 -6.05 -22.72 -3.88
C ARG A 432 -6.37 -23.24 -2.48
N HIS A 433 -5.61 -22.83 -1.47
CA HIS A 433 -5.88 -23.16 -0.05
C HIS A 433 -7.32 -22.80 0.31
N GLU A 434 -7.73 -21.58 -0.03
CA GLU A 434 -9.06 -21.05 0.30
C GLU A 434 -10.19 -21.68 -0.53
N VAL A 435 -9.93 -21.98 -1.81
CA VAL A 435 -10.88 -22.73 -2.64
C VAL A 435 -11.10 -24.13 -2.08
N GLN A 436 -10.07 -24.78 -1.54
CA GLN A 436 -10.24 -26.12 -0.97
C GLN A 436 -11.21 -26.11 0.22
N HIS A 437 -11.16 -25.09 1.09
CA HIS A 437 -12.15 -24.91 2.17
C HIS A 437 -13.58 -24.84 1.63
N ARG A 438 -13.81 -24.09 0.54
CA ARG A 438 -15.14 -24.00 -0.10
C ARG A 438 -15.62 -25.34 -0.63
N LEU A 439 -14.74 -26.09 -1.31
CA LEU A 439 -15.06 -27.41 -1.83
C LEU A 439 -15.38 -28.39 -0.70
N ASP A 440 -14.65 -28.33 0.41
CA ASP A 440 -14.91 -29.17 1.57
C ASP A 440 -16.24 -28.81 2.27
N TYR A 441 -16.59 -27.52 2.37
CA TYR A 441 -17.92 -27.13 2.87
C TYR A 441 -19.08 -27.64 1.99
N ARG A 442 -18.88 -27.73 0.67
CA ARG A 442 -19.88 -28.31 -0.25
C ARG A 442 -20.05 -29.82 -0.06
N ARG A 443 -18.99 -30.54 0.33
CA ARG A 443 -19.05 -31.99 0.59
C ARG A 443 -19.89 -32.32 1.83
N GLY A 444 -20.16 -31.34 2.69
CA GLY A 444 -20.93 -31.52 3.91
C GLY A 444 -20.08 -32.15 5.02
N LEU A 445 -20.58 -33.21 5.65
CA LEU A 445 -19.91 -33.81 6.80
C LEU A 445 -18.69 -34.63 6.37
N ILE A 446 -17.49 -34.15 6.71
CA ILE A 446 -16.23 -34.86 6.53
C ILE A 446 -15.74 -35.34 7.90
N PRO A 447 -15.49 -36.65 8.12
CA PRO A 447 -14.91 -37.14 9.37
C PRO A 447 -13.52 -36.55 9.62
N VAL A 448 -13.12 -36.41 10.89
CA VAL A 448 -11.74 -36.05 11.23
C VAL A 448 -10.79 -37.20 10.85
N PRO A 449 -9.73 -36.98 10.04
CA PRO A 449 -8.82 -38.04 9.64
C PRO A 449 -8.25 -38.83 10.82
N PRO A 450 -7.99 -40.14 10.70
CA PRO A 450 -7.56 -40.98 11.83
C PRO A 450 -6.32 -40.45 12.57
N LEU A 451 -5.31 -40.01 11.82
CA LEU A 451 -4.09 -39.44 12.39
C LEU A 451 -4.35 -38.18 13.21
N LEU A 452 -5.26 -37.33 12.73
CA LEU A 452 -5.63 -36.11 13.43
C LEU A 452 -6.50 -36.41 14.67
N SER A 453 -7.36 -37.42 14.58
CA SER A 453 -8.16 -37.91 15.71
C SER A 453 -7.27 -38.42 16.83
N GLU A 454 -6.21 -39.18 16.49
CA GLU A 454 -5.20 -39.65 17.44
C GLU A 454 -4.49 -38.49 18.14
N LEU A 455 -4.00 -37.51 17.37
CA LEU A 455 -3.29 -36.33 17.90
C LEU A 455 -4.16 -35.46 18.82
N LEU A 456 -5.46 -35.39 18.55
CA LEU A 456 -6.41 -34.58 19.31
C LEU A 456 -7.11 -35.34 20.44
N GLY A 457 -6.87 -36.66 20.56
CA GLY A 457 -7.55 -37.51 21.53
C GLY A 457 -9.06 -37.64 21.28
N LEU A 458 -9.48 -37.66 20.01
CA LEU A 458 -10.88 -37.77 19.61
C LEU A 458 -11.23 -39.25 19.38
N GLU A 459 -12.15 -39.80 20.18
CA GLU A 459 -12.56 -41.21 20.08
C GLU A 459 -13.42 -41.49 18.84
N ASN A 460 -14.36 -40.59 18.53
CA ASN A 460 -15.21 -40.68 17.36
C ASN A 460 -14.92 -39.54 16.36
N PRO A 461 -14.39 -39.84 15.17
CA PRO A 461 -14.11 -38.87 14.10
C PRO A 461 -15.28 -37.98 13.69
N LEU A 462 -16.52 -38.37 13.98
CA LEU A 462 -17.74 -37.63 13.64
C LEU A 462 -18.18 -36.63 14.74
N ASP A 463 -17.62 -36.71 15.94
CA ASP A 463 -18.05 -35.89 17.08
C ASP A 463 -17.46 -34.47 17.07
N ALA A 464 -16.64 -34.14 16.07
CA ALA A 464 -16.05 -32.82 15.94
C ALA A 464 -17.12 -31.77 15.62
N ALA A 465 -17.60 -31.09 16.66
CA ALA A 465 -18.56 -29.99 16.53
C ALA A 465 -18.05 -28.91 15.57
N TYR A 466 -18.97 -28.30 14.83
CA TYR A 466 -18.64 -27.22 13.90
C TYR A 466 -17.90 -26.07 14.60
N GLY A 467 -16.81 -25.60 13.99
CA GLY A 467 -15.97 -24.55 14.54
C GLY A 467 -15.07 -24.96 15.70
N SER A 468 -15.16 -26.21 16.20
CA SER A 468 -14.24 -26.76 17.20
C SER A 468 -12.81 -26.83 16.66
N ARG A 469 -11.84 -26.98 17.57
CA ARG A 469 -10.43 -27.17 17.20
C ARG A 469 -10.23 -28.36 16.25
N ALA A 470 -10.94 -29.47 16.47
CA ALA A 470 -10.82 -30.66 15.65
C ALA A 470 -11.39 -30.46 14.24
N ALA A 471 -12.57 -29.85 14.12
CA ALA A 471 -13.17 -29.52 12.84
C ALA A 471 -12.29 -28.56 12.03
N ARG A 472 -11.77 -27.50 12.68
CA ARG A 472 -10.84 -26.56 12.02
C ARG A 472 -9.54 -27.23 11.60
N ALA A 473 -8.95 -28.08 12.45
CA ALA A 473 -7.71 -28.77 12.11
C ALA A 473 -7.90 -29.73 10.93
N ARG A 474 -9.07 -30.38 10.81
CA ARG A 474 -9.44 -31.18 9.64
C ARG A 474 -9.48 -30.31 8.38
N ASP A 475 -10.20 -29.19 8.44
CA ASP A 475 -10.38 -28.30 7.29
C ASP A 475 -9.02 -27.74 6.82
N GLU A 476 -8.20 -27.25 7.75
CA GLU A 476 -6.85 -26.75 7.44
C GLU A 476 -5.91 -27.84 6.92
N MET A 477 -5.98 -29.06 7.46
CA MET A 477 -5.16 -30.18 6.95
C MET A 477 -5.51 -30.51 5.50
N SER A 478 -6.80 -30.48 5.14
CA SER A 478 -7.26 -30.69 3.76
C SER A 478 -6.71 -29.60 2.84
N ALA A 479 -6.86 -28.34 3.23
CA ALA A 479 -6.38 -27.18 2.48
C ALA A 479 -4.85 -27.16 2.33
N PHE A 480 -4.08 -27.44 3.39
CA PHE A 480 -2.61 -27.53 3.32
C PHE A 480 -2.15 -28.63 2.37
N LEU A 481 -2.76 -29.81 2.42
CA LEU A 481 -2.43 -30.90 1.51
C LEU A 481 -2.77 -30.53 0.06
N ALA A 482 -3.91 -29.88 -0.18
CA ALA A 482 -4.29 -29.38 -1.51
C ALA A 482 -3.25 -28.39 -2.05
N SER A 483 -2.82 -27.43 -1.22
CA SER A 483 -1.76 -26.48 -1.58
C SER A 483 -0.45 -27.18 -1.91
N ILE A 484 0.01 -28.14 -1.10
CA ILE A 484 1.23 -28.92 -1.38
C ILE A 484 1.12 -29.72 -2.68
N ILE A 485 -0.02 -30.38 -2.92
CA ILE A 485 -0.20 -31.26 -4.10
C ILE A 485 -0.10 -30.45 -5.39
N ASP A 486 -0.58 -29.21 -5.38
CA ASP A 486 -0.75 -28.40 -6.57
C ASP A 486 0.06 -27.09 -6.58
N SER A 487 1.05 -26.93 -5.68
CA SER A 487 1.93 -25.75 -5.47
C SER A 487 2.83 -25.36 -6.65
N GLY A 488 2.50 -25.76 -7.87
CA GLY A 488 3.35 -25.57 -9.03
C GLY A 488 4.72 -26.23 -8.80
N PRO A 489 5.85 -25.47 -8.89
CA PRO A 489 7.18 -26.07 -8.91
C PRO A 489 7.79 -26.45 -7.56
N SER A 490 7.21 -26.08 -6.39
CA SER A 490 7.86 -26.33 -5.08
C SER A 490 6.88 -26.63 -3.93
N PRO A 491 6.48 -27.91 -3.73
CA PRO A 491 5.77 -28.35 -2.53
C PRO A 491 6.55 -28.10 -1.24
N GLU A 492 7.87 -28.08 -1.30
CA GLU A 492 8.71 -27.84 -0.14
C GLU A 492 8.63 -26.38 0.37
N LEU A 493 8.39 -25.39 -0.49
CA LEU A 493 8.12 -24.02 -0.03
C LEU A 493 6.80 -23.94 0.74
N GLU A 494 5.74 -24.59 0.27
CA GLU A 494 4.45 -24.64 1.00
C GLU A 494 4.61 -25.25 2.39
N LEU A 495 5.38 -26.34 2.49
CA LEU A 495 5.70 -26.95 3.78
C LEU A 495 6.38 -25.94 4.72
N ALA A 496 7.32 -25.13 4.20
CA ALA A 496 8.02 -24.12 5.02
C ALA A 496 7.07 -23.02 5.51
N LEU A 497 6.18 -22.54 4.65
CA LEU A 497 5.21 -21.49 4.98
C LEU A 497 4.24 -21.93 6.07
N MET A 498 3.68 -23.13 5.94
CA MET A 498 2.77 -23.66 6.97
C MET A 498 3.50 -24.06 8.25
N ALA A 499 4.78 -24.46 8.18
CA ALA A 499 5.58 -24.85 9.35
C ALA A 499 5.64 -23.76 10.43
N ARG A 500 5.50 -22.50 10.03
CA ARG A 500 5.46 -21.34 10.94
C ARG A 500 4.41 -21.49 12.05
N HIS A 501 3.27 -22.10 11.75
CA HIS A 501 2.22 -22.36 12.75
C HIS A 501 2.65 -23.37 13.83
N ALA A 502 3.60 -24.25 13.53
CA ALA A 502 4.15 -25.22 14.46
C ALA A 502 5.43 -24.74 15.17
N PHE A 503 6.16 -23.78 14.58
CA PHE A 503 7.36 -23.20 15.17
C PHE A 503 7.09 -21.98 16.06
N ALA A 504 5.98 -21.27 15.83
CA ALA A 504 5.57 -20.16 16.66
C ALA A 504 5.14 -20.62 18.07
N ARG A 505 5.70 -20.01 19.12
CA ARG A 505 5.43 -20.31 20.53
C ARG A 505 3.93 -20.21 20.86
N HIS A 506 3.30 -19.14 20.40
CA HIS A 506 1.87 -18.87 20.60
C HIS A 506 0.96 -19.64 19.62
N GLY A 507 1.53 -20.27 18.59
CA GLY A 507 0.80 -21.09 17.63
C GLY A 507 0.60 -22.53 18.12
N LEU A 508 1.48 -23.04 18.97
CA LEU A 508 1.47 -24.44 19.38
C LEU A 508 0.19 -24.82 20.13
N GLY A 509 -0.47 -25.90 19.70
CA GLY A 509 -1.69 -26.44 20.31
C GLY A 509 -3.00 -25.87 19.73
N ASN A 510 -2.92 -24.92 18.80
CA ASN A 510 -4.08 -24.46 18.04
C ASN A 510 -4.40 -25.39 16.86
N ALA A 511 -5.54 -25.18 16.19
CA ALA A 511 -5.98 -26.00 15.07
C ALA A 511 -4.97 -26.07 13.90
N TYR A 512 -4.35 -24.94 13.56
CA TYR A 512 -3.33 -24.84 12.50
C TYR A 512 -2.09 -25.69 12.82
N SER A 513 -1.58 -25.63 14.05
CA SER A 513 -0.42 -26.41 14.46
C SER A 513 -0.68 -27.92 14.41
N TYR A 514 -1.89 -28.37 14.77
CA TYR A 514 -2.28 -29.77 14.66
C TYR A 514 -2.47 -30.21 13.21
N ALA A 515 -3.05 -29.35 12.37
CA ALA A 515 -3.19 -29.61 10.93
C ALA A 515 -1.82 -29.78 10.25
N VAL A 516 -0.87 -28.89 10.56
CA VAL A 516 0.52 -28.96 10.07
C VAL A 516 1.21 -30.22 10.56
N LEU A 517 1.10 -30.52 11.85
CA LEU A 517 1.72 -31.72 12.42
C LEU A 517 1.18 -33.01 11.78
N ALA A 518 -0.15 -33.11 11.62
CA ALA A 518 -0.78 -34.25 10.94
C ALA A 518 -0.36 -34.36 9.47
N ALA A 519 -0.28 -33.23 8.75
CA ALA A 519 0.22 -33.20 7.38
C ALA A 519 1.68 -33.68 7.30
N PHE A 520 2.56 -33.21 8.19
CA PHE A 520 3.96 -33.62 8.22
C PHE A 520 4.12 -35.11 8.53
N MET A 521 3.44 -35.61 9.57
CA MET A 521 3.48 -37.02 9.94
C MET A 521 2.95 -37.92 8.82
N GLY A 522 1.83 -37.55 8.20
CA GLY A 522 1.27 -38.33 7.08
C GLY A 522 2.18 -38.37 5.86
N ILE A 523 2.75 -37.22 5.47
CA ILE A 523 3.74 -37.14 4.39
C ILE A 523 5.00 -37.94 4.74
N ALA A 524 5.50 -37.84 5.97
CA ALA A 524 6.67 -38.58 6.44
C ALA A 524 6.47 -40.10 6.33
N ARG A 525 5.32 -40.62 6.78
CA ARG A 525 4.97 -42.06 6.68
C ARG A 525 4.91 -42.53 5.23
N GLU A 526 4.34 -41.73 4.34
CA GLU A 526 4.32 -42.01 2.90
C GLU A 526 5.72 -41.97 2.25
N LEU A 527 6.64 -41.20 2.83
CA LEU A 527 8.05 -41.12 2.45
C LEU A 527 8.95 -42.13 3.20
N LYS A 528 8.36 -43.01 4.03
CA LYS A 528 9.08 -43.99 4.85
C LYS A 528 10.09 -43.36 5.82
N ILE A 529 9.77 -42.17 6.33
CA ILE A 529 10.48 -41.51 7.42
C ILE A 529 9.80 -41.94 8.73
N ASP A 530 10.59 -42.39 9.70
CA ASP A 530 10.09 -42.79 11.03
C ASP A 530 9.74 -41.55 11.87
N ASP A 531 8.49 -41.08 11.72
CA ASP A 531 7.98 -39.91 12.44
C ASP A 531 7.94 -40.13 13.95
N ALA A 532 7.67 -41.36 14.41
CA ALA A 532 7.62 -41.71 15.83
C ALA A 532 9.00 -41.60 16.48
N ALA A 533 10.06 -42.08 15.82
CA ALA A 533 11.43 -41.93 16.30
C ALA A 533 11.88 -40.46 16.38
N ILE A 534 11.44 -39.62 15.42
CA ILE A 534 11.81 -38.20 15.39
C ILE A 534 11.06 -37.42 16.47
N LEU A 535 9.73 -37.50 16.48
CA LEU A 535 8.87 -36.71 17.37
C LEU A 535 8.92 -37.19 18.82
N GLY A 536 9.10 -38.50 19.04
CA GLY A 536 9.09 -39.11 20.36
C GLY A 536 7.68 -39.29 20.93
N GLY A 537 7.55 -39.16 22.25
CA GLY A 537 6.27 -39.37 22.97
C GLY A 537 5.21 -38.29 22.71
N ARG A 538 4.14 -38.29 23.52
CA ARG A 538 2.91 -37.48 23.30
C ARG A 538 3.07 -35.95 23.42
N VAL A 539 4.24 -35.43 23.81
CA VAL A 539 4.45 -33.98 24.00
C VAL A 539 5.06 -33.40 22.73
N ILE A 540 4.33 -32.50 22.06
CA ILE A 540 4.81 -31.81 20.86
C ILE A 540 5.93 -30.84 21.25
N ARG A 541 7.15 -31.08 20.76
CA ARG A 541 8.30 -30.18 20.94
C ARG A 541 8.67 -29.53 19.61
N ARG A 542 8.81 -28.21 19.59
CA ARG A 542 9.09 -27.42 18.36
C ARG A 542 10.36 -27.86 17.64
N GLU A 543 11.45 -28.08 18.40
CA GLU A 543 12.71 -28.64 17.90
C GLU A 543 12.51 -29.98 17.15
N ARG A 544 11.65 -30.85 17.68
CA ARG A 544 11.39 -32.18 17.10
C ARG A 544 10.54 -32.08 15.83
N VAL A 545 9.58 -31.15 15.81
CA VAL A 545 8.83 -30.81 14.59
C VAL A 545 9.77 -30.21 13.53
N ALA A 546 10.74 -29.39 13.95
CA ALA A 546 11.76 -28.84 13.06
C ALA A 546 12.64 -29.95 12.44
N ALA A 547 13.05 -30.95 13.24
CA ALA A 547 13.76 -32.12 12.73
C ALA A 547 12.94 -32.91 11.70
N LEU A 548 11.64 -33.10 11.94
CA LEU A 548 10.74 -33.76 10.99
C LEU A 548 10.60 -32.96 9.69
N PHE A 549 10.43 -31.64 9.79
CA PHE A 549 10.39 -30.73 8.64
C PHE A 549 11.66 -30.82 7.79
N LEU A 550 12.84 -30.82 8.42
CA LEU A 550 14.12 -30.98 7.72
C LEU A 550 14.18 -32.34 7.00
N ALA A 551 13.81 -33.43 7.67
CA ALA A 551 13.80 -34.77 7.10
C ALA A 551 12.85 -34.93 5.89
N ILE A 552 11.67 -34.31 5.95
CA ILE A 552 10.71 -34.30 4.82
C ILE A 552 11.27 -33.47 3.67
N THR A 553 11.70 -32.25 3.95
CA THR A 553 12.12 -31.33 2.89
C THR A 553 13.40 -31.77 2.20
N ASP A 554 14.22 -32.63 2.81
CA ASP A 554 15.38 -33.27 2.16
C ASP A 554 15.02 -34.27 1.05
N ARG A 555 13.74 -34.64 0.92
CA ARG A 555 13.27 -35.48 -0.19
C ARG A 555 13.03 -34.65 -1.47
N PRO A 556 13.12 -35.27 -2.66
CA PRO A 556 12.76 -34.62 -3.91
C PRO A 556 11.33 -34.06 -3.91
N ALA A 557 11.14 -32.89 -4.51
CA ALA A 557 9.85 -32.22 -4.62
C ALA A 557 8.72 -33.12 -5.15
N ALA A 558 9.02 -33.94 -6.18
CA ALA A 558 8.05 -34.86 -6.75
C ALA A 558 7.59 -35.93 -5.74
N ASP A 559 8.50 -36.41 -4.89
CA ASP A 559 8.19 -37.43 -3.89
C ASP A 559 7.32 -36.84 -2.77
N ILE A 560 7.63 -35.62 -2.31
CA ILE A 560 6.80 -34.88 -1.34
C ILE A 560 5.39 -34.70 -1.89
N ARG A 561 5.25 -34.24 -3.14
CA ARG A 561 3.94 -34.04 -3.79
C ARG A 561 3.15 -35.34 -3.89
N ASN A 562 3.80 -36.42 -4.32
CA ASN A 562 3.16 -37.72 -4.46
C ASN A 562 2.77 -38.32 -3.11
N ALA A 563 3.60 -38.14 -2.08
CA ALA A 563 3.29 -38.53 -0.70
C ALA A 563 2.08 -37.75 -0.18
N ALA A 564 2.05 -36.43 -0.33
CA ALA A 564 0.89 -35.61 0.04
C ALA A 564 -0.39 -36.06 -0.69
N ARG A 565 -0.30 -36.38 -1.98
CA ARG A 565 -1.45 -36.88 -2.77
C ARG A 565 -1.98 -38.21 -2.26
N ARG A 566 -1.11 -39.18 -1.98
CA ARG A 566 -1.52 -40.48 -1.41
C ARG A 566 -2.12 -40.32 -0.03
N PHE A 567 -1.50 -39.49 0.81
CA PHE A 567 -1.99 -39.23 2.16
C PHE A 567 -3.34 -38.51 2.16
N TYR A 568 -3.55 -37.53 1.27
CA TYR A 568 -4.86 -36.89 1.08
C TYR A 568 -5.92 -37.92 0.70
N ALA A 569 -5.64 -38.76 -0.30
CA ALA A 569 -6.58 -39.77 -0.76
C ALA A 569 -6.97 -40.77 0.34
N ALA A 570 -5.98 -41.22 1.13
CA ALA A 570 -6.22 -42.08 2.28
C ALA A 570 -7.02 -41.39 3.40
N SER A 571 -6.74 -40.12 3.68
CA SER A 571 -7.36 -39.36 4.78
C SER A 571 -8.80 -38.94 4.48
N TYR A 572 -9.11 -38.60 3.24
CA TYR A 572 -10.40 -38.05 2.82
C TYR A 572 -11.24 -38.99 1.96
N GLY A 573 -10.75 -40.20 1.70
CA GLY A 573 -11.45 -41.26 0.97
C GLY A 573 -11.62 -40.99 -0.53
N GLN A 574 -10.97 -39.95 -1.08
CA GLN A 574 -11.09 -39.56 -2.49
C GLN A 574 -9.83 -38.82 -2.96
N PRO A 575 -9.51 -38.85 -4.26
CA PRO A 575 -8.45 -38.00 -4.80
C PRO A 575 -8.79 -36.50 -4.64
N LEU A 576 -7.76 -35.66 -4.58
CA LEU A 576 -7.92 -34.21 -4.58
C LEU A 576 -8.67 -33.76 -5.84
N PRO A 577 -9.76 -32.99 -5.72
CA PRO A 577 -10.50 -32.50 -6.89
C PRO A 577 -9.65 -31.53 -7.70
N SER A 578 -9.78 -31.59 -9.03
CA SER A 578 -9.17 -30.58 -9.90
C SER A 578 -9.92 -29.26 -9.81
N VAL A 579 -9.16 -28.17 -9.91
CA VAL A 579 -9.66 -26.81 -9.79
C VAL A 579 -9.23 -26.02 -11.02
N LYS A 580 -10.15 -25.27 -11.63
CA LYS A 580 -9.88 -24.43 -12.82
C LYS A 580 -10.58 -23.09 -12.71
N THR A 581 -9.83 -22.00 -12.89
CA THR A 581 -10.40 -20.65 -13.03
C THR A 581 -11.18 -20.54 -14.34
N VAL A 582 -12.45 -20.14 -14.25
CA VAL A 582 -13.39 -20.00 -15.37
C VAL A 582 -13.41 -18.58 -15.90
N SER A 583 -13.45 -17.60 -15.01
CA SER A 583 -13.45 -16.18 -15.35
C SER A 583 -12.79 -15.37 -14.25
N THR A 584 -12.22 -14.23 -14.62
CA THR A 584 -11.63 -13.28 -13.68
C THR A 584 -11.97 -11.86 -14.11
N VAL A 585 -12.52 -11.07 -13.19
CA VAL A 585 -12.70 -9.63 -13.33
C VAL A 585 -11.60 -8.94 -12.53
N THR A 586 -10.82 -8.08 -13.18
CA THR A 586 -9.76 -7.30 -12.55
C THR A 586 -10.17 -5.84 -12.49
N HIS A 587 -10.18 -5.26 -11.29
CA HIS A 587 -10.42 -3.84 -11.06
C HIS A 587 -9.11 -3.04 -11.05
N THR A 588 -9.21 -1.71 -11.05
CA THR A 588 -8.05 -0.82 -11.07
C THR A 588 -7.08 -1.14 -9.92
N PRO A 589 -5.78 -1.34 -10.19
CA PRO A 589 -4.77 -1.53 -9.14
C PRO A 589 -4.73 -0.32 -8.20
N TRP A 590 -4.55 -0.55 -6.90
CA TRP A 590 -4.49 0.52 -5.89
C TRP A 590 -3.06 0.78 -5.40
N ARG A 591 -2.41 -0.20 -4.77
CA ARG A 591 -1.16 0.02 -4.01
C ARG A 591 0.13 -0.06 -4.84
N HIS A 592 0.05 -0.49 -6.09
CA HIS A 592 1.20 -0.75 -6.97
C HIS A 592 0.87 -0.31 -8.40
#